data_AF-A0A2T2V3H0-F1
#
_entry.id   AF-A0A2T2V3H0-F1
#
_cell.length_a   1.000
_cell.length_b   1.000
_cell.length_c   1.000
_cell.angle_alpha   90.00
_cell.angle_beta   90.00
_cell.angle_gamma   90.00
#
_symmetry.space_group_name_H-M   'P 1'
#
loop_
_entity.id
_entity.type
_entity.pdbx_description
1 polymer ?
#
loop_
_entity_poly.entity_id
_entity_poly.type
_entity_poly.pdbx_seq_one_letter_code
_entity_poly.pdbx_strand_id
1 'polypeptide(L)'
;MKRALQAFGVILVVLSVGAVLFFLWASSGRLPEEDLAQARTYAPAPDTTLPDTLTVTTYNIGYLSGMRNNEPVVRPDSLFYANMDQAVRFFRKTDPDLVGVQEIDFGGARVAHVHQLDTLAMRLGFPTVAQAV
;
A
#
# COMPACT_ATOMS: atom_id res chain seq x y z
N MET A 1 15.54 -33.10 43.05
CA MET A 1 14.56 -31.98 43.13
C MET A 1 15.19 -30.63 42.81
N LYS A 2 16.23 -30.14 43.53
CA LYS A 2 16.87 -28.84 43.26
C LYS A 2 17.32 -28.62 41.81
N ARG A 3 18.02 -29.59 41.20
CA ARG A 3 18.48 -29.51 39.79
C ARG A 3 17.34 -29.46 38.77
N ALA A 4 16.25 -30.20 39.04
CA ALA A 4 15.06 -30.19 38.18
C ALA A 4 14.32 -28.85 38.28
N LEU A 5 14.19 -28.29 39.49
CA LEU A 5 13.61 -26.97 39.70
C LEU A 5 14.46 -25.86 39.05
N GLN A 6 15.79 -25.96 39.13
CA GLN A 6 16.71 -25.05 38.44
C GLN A 6 16.58 -25.14 36.93
N ALA A 7 16.55 -26.36 36.37
CA ALA A 7 16.36 -26.57 34.93
C ALA A 7 15.02 -26.01 34.45
N PHE A 8 13.93 -26.26 35.19
CA PHE A 8 12.61 -25.69 34.91
C PHE A 8 12.63 -24.16 34.93
N GLY A 9 13.25 -23.56 35.95
CA GLY A 9 13.41 -22.10 36.04
C GLY A 9 14.20 -21.51 34.87
N VAL A 10 15.29 -22.16 34.45
CA VAL A 10 16.08 -21.74 33.28
C VAL A 10 15.24 -21.82 31.99
N ILE A 11 14.50 -22.91 31.79
CA ILE A 11 13.61 -23.06 30.62
C ILE A 11 12.56 -21.95 30.60
N LEU A 12 11.92 -21.66 31.74
CA LEU A 12 10.93 -20.60 31.84
C LEU A 12 11.53 -19.24 31.48
N VAL A 13 12.72 -18.92 32.01
CA VAL A 13 13.43 -17.66 31.69
C VAL A 13 13.77 -17.59 30.21
N VAL A 14 14.30 -18.66 29.61
CA VAL A 14 14.62 -18.70 28.18
C VAL A 14 13.37 -18.48 27.32
N LEU A 15 12.25 -19.12 27.67
CA LEU A 15 10.98 -18.93 26.97
C LEU A 15 10.46 -17.50 27.12
N SER A 16 10.53 -16.92 28.32
CA SER A 16 10.12 -15.53 28.56
C SER A 16 10.98 -14.54 27.77
N VAL A 17 12.31 -14.71 27.78
CA VAL A 17 13.22 -13.87 26.99
C VAL A 17 12.94 -14.04 25.50
N GLY A 18 12.76 -15.29 25.03
CA GLY A 18 12.39 -15.57 23.65
C GLY A 18 11.09 -14.91 23.23
N ALA A 19 10.06 -14.94 24.08
CA ALA A 19 8.78 -14.29 23.83
C ALA A 19 8.91 -12.76 23.75
N VAL A 20 9.70 -12.14 24.62
CA VAL A 20 9.97 -10.70 24.58
C VAL A 20 10.69 -10.32 23.30
N LEU A 21 11.76 -11.04 22.95
CA LEU A 21 12.51 -10.78 21.72
C LEU A 21 11.65 -10.98 20.47
N PHE A 22 10.82 -12.03 20.45
CA PHE A 22 9.86 -12.27 19.37
C PHE A 22 8.85 -11.14 19.25
N PHE A 23 8.29 -10.67 20.37
CA PHE A 23 7.36 -9.54 20.39
C PHE A 23 8.00 -8.24 19.87
N LEU A 24 9.24 -7.94 20.28
CA LEU A 24 9.97 -6.77 19.80
C LEU A 24 10.28 -6.85 18.30
N TRP A 25 10.71 -8.00 17.81
CA TRP A 25 10.92 -8.24 16.37
C TRP A 25 9.62 -8.08 15.58
N ALA A 26 8.53 -8.72 16.02
CA ALA A 26 7.24 -8.65 15.34
C ALA A 26 6.63 -7.24 15.36
N SER A 27 6.95 -6.44 16.38
CA SER A 27 6.47 -5.05 16.50
C SER A 27 7.33 -4.02 15.76
N SER A 28 8.52 -4.41 15.28
CA SER A 28 9.49 -3.48 14.68
C SER A 28 9.06 -2.93 13.31
N GLY A 29 8.13 -3.59 12.63
CA GLY A 29 7.64 -3.18 11.30
C GLY A 29 6.52 -2.12 11.31
N ARG A 30 6.20 -1.52 12.47
CA ARG A 30 5.21 -0.43 12.53
C ARG A 30 5.74 0.80 11.81
N LEU A 31 4.91 1.34 10.92
CA LEU A 31 5.17 2.64 10.33
C LEU A 31 5.17 3.72 11.43
N PRO A 32 6.08 4.71 11.35
CA PRO A 32 6.00 5.93 12.13
C PRO A 32 4.64 6.63 11.94
N GLU A 33 4.20 7.41 12.94
CA GLU A 33 2.91 8.08 12.90
C GLU A 33 2.81 9.07 11.73
N GLU A 34 3.92 9.74 11.43
CA GLU A 34 4.07 10.63 10.27
C GLU A 34 3.94 9.93 8.91
N ASP A 35 4.08 8.61 8.87
CA ASP A 35 3.97 7.82 7.64
C ASP A 35 2.57 7.20 7.45
N LEU A 36 1.72 7.25 8.48
CA LEU A 36 0.35 6.73 8.43
C LEU A 36 -0.56 7.56 7.54
N ALA A 37 -0.31 8.87 7.44
CA ALA A 37 -1.08 9.77 6.59
C ALA A 37 -0.16 10.84 5.97
N GLN A 38 -0.09 10.86 4.64
CA GLN A 38 0.81 11.74 3.91
C GLN A 38 0.11 12.40 2.74
N ALA A 39 0.44 13.67 2.50
CA ALA A 39 0.11 14.38 1.26
C ALA A 39 1.41 14.72 0.53
N ARG A 40 1.43 14.49 -0.78
CA ARG A 40 2.57 14.78 -1.65
C ARG A 40 2.10 15.62 -2.83
N THR A 41 2.87 16.66 -3.13
CA THR A 41 2.65 17.50 -4.30
C THR A 41 3.79 17.28 -5.28
N TYR A 42 3.44 17.08 -6.55
CA TYR A 42 4.35 16.95 -7.68
C TYR A 42 4.50 18.29 -8.40
N ALA A 43 4.84 18.26 -9.69
CA ALA A 43 4.91 19.47 -10.50
C ALA A 43 3.55 20.19 -10.51
N PRO A 44 3.54 21.54 -10.45
CA PRO A 44 2.31 22.31 -10.47
C PRO A 44 1.53 22.04 -11.75
N ALA A 45 0.22 21.79 -11.60
CA ALA A 45 -0.69 21.77 -12.72
C ALA A 45 -0.80 23.19 -13.33
N PRO A 46 -1.06 23.32 -14.64
CA PRO A 46 -1.33 24.61 -15.24
C PRO A 46 -2.46 25.33 -14.51
N ASP A 47 -2.36 26.64 -14.40
CA ASP A 47 -3.37 27.47 -13.77
C ASP A 47 -4.63 27.46 -14.65
N THR A 48 -5.57 26.59 -14.31
CA THR A 48 -6.86 26.47 -15.00
C THR A 48 -7.94 27.13 -14.16
N THR A 49 -8.85 27.84 -14.81
CA THR A 49 -10.11 28.27 -14.17
C THR A 49 -10.79 27.07 -13.53
N LEU A 50 -11.03 27.17 -12.21
CA LEU A 50 -11.72 26.12 -11.46
C LEU A 50 -13.11 25.89 -12.08
N PRO A 51 -13.48 24.63 -12.37
CA PRO A 51 -14.81 24.34 -12.89
C PRO A 51 -15.88 24.59 -11.80
N ASP A 52 -17.06 25.02 -12.22
CA ASP A 52 -18.23 25.18 -11.32
C ASP A 52 -18.83 23.82 -10.86
N THR A 53 -18.32 22.70 -11.39
CA THR A 53 -18.73 21.34 -11.06
C THR A 53 -17.52 20.51 -10.67
N LEU A 54 -17.66 19.70 -9.62
CA LEU A 54 -16.64 18.76 -9.16
C LEU A 54 -17.10 17.32 -9.45
N THR A 55 -16.28 16.58 -10.18
CA THR A 55 -16.46 15.16 -10.45
C THR A 55 -15.56 14.32 -9.56
N VAL A 56 -16.17 13.39 -8.81
CA VAL A 56 -15.46 12.52 -7.88
C VAL A 56 -15.68 11.07 -8.26
N THR A 57 -14.59 10.36 -8.49
CA THR A 57 -14.60 8.91 -8.74
C THR A 57 -13.98 8.17 -7.57
N THR A 58 -14.64 7.13 -7.07
CA THR A 58 -14.05 6.16 -6.15
C THR A 58 -13.95 4.81 -6.81
N TYR A 59 -12.79 4.16 -6.74
CA TYR A 59 -12.58 2.87 -7.38
C TYR A 59 -11.58 1.98 -6.61
N ASN A 60 -12.02 0.78 -6.25
CA ASN A 60 -11.13 -0.26 -5.76
C ASN A 60 -10.45 -0.92 -6.96
N ILE A 61 -9.13 -0.81 -7.03
CA ILE A 61 -8.33 -1.32 -8.16
C ILE A 61 -7.80 -2.74 -7.92
N GLY A 62 -8.11 -3.35 -6.77
CA GLY A 62 -7.78 -4.75 -6.45
C GLY A 62 -6.29 -5.06 -6.51
N TYR A 63 -5.43 -4.13 -6.09
CA TYR A 63 -3.97 -4.17 -6.24
C TYR A 63 -3.49 -4.41 -7.69
N LEU A 64 -4.34 -4.13 -8.68
CA LEU A 64 -4.14 -4.45 -10.10
C LEU A 64 -3.95 -5.94 -10.38
N SER A 65 -4.46 -6.80 -9.51
CA SER A 65 -4.36 -8.26 -9.65
C SER A 65 -5.53 -8.89 -10.44
N GLY A 66 -6.53 -8.09 -10.83
CA GLY A 66 -7.74 -8.56 -11.49
C GLY A 66 -8.57 -9.48 -10.61
N MET A 67 -9.33 -10.40 -11.22
CA MET A 67 -10.14 -11.39 -10.48
C MET A 67 -9.30 -12.39 -9.68
N ARG A 68 -7.97 -12.41 -9.87
CA ARG A 68 -7.03 -13.31 -9.18
C ARG A 68 -6.53 -12.76 -7.84
N ASN A 69 -7.08 -11.65 -7.35
CA ASN A 69 -6.77 -11.13 -6.02
C ASN A 69 -7.04 -12.17 -4.93
N ASN A 70 -8.07 -12.98 -5.13
CA ASN A 70 -8.53 -14.00 -4.17
C ASN A 70 -7.82 -15.36 -4.32
N GLU A 71 -6.87 -15.48 -5.25
CA GLU A 71 -6.17 -16.73 -5.53
C GLU A 71 -4.73 -16.67 -4.99
N PRO A 72 -4.24 -17.73 -4.29
CA PRO A 72 -2.87 -17.80 -3.78
C PRO A 72 -1.89 -18.25 -4.89
N VAL A 73 -1.93 -17.58 -6.05
CA VAL A 73 -1.10 -17.89 -7.21
C VAL A 73 -0.09 -16.79 -7.47
N VAL A 74 1.13 -17.17 -7.84
CA VAL A 74 2.14 -16.22 -8.32
C VAL A 74 1.66 -15.66 -9.66
N ARG A 75 1.66 -14.33 -9.76
CA ARG A 75 1.21 -13.61 -10.95
C ARG A 75 2.43 -13.08 -11.69
N PRO A 76 2.45 -13.14 -13.03
CA PRO A 76 3.52 -12.51 -13.78
C PRO A 76 3.42 -10.99 -13.67
N ASP A 77 4.55 -10.31 -13.61
CA ASP A 77 4.61 -8.84 -13.50
C ASP A 77 3.84 -8.13 -14.62
N SER A 78 3.82 -8.74 -15.81
CA SER A 78 3.08 -8.26 -16.98
C SER A 78 1.58 -8.08 -16.72
N LEU A 79 0.99 -8.84 -15.78
CA LEU A 79 -0.41 -8.67 -15.39
C LEU A 79 -0.63 -7.30 -14.73
N PHE A 80 0.22 -6.93 -13.78
CA PHE A 80 0.10 -5.67 -13.06
C PHE A 80 0.32 -4.47 -13.99
N TYR A 81 1.29 -4.57 -14.92
CA TYR A 81 1.53 -3.52 -15.91
C TYR A 81 0.34 -3.35 -16.87
N ALA A 82 -0.21 -4.45 -17.37
CA ALA A 82 -1.38 -4.41 -18.26
C ALA A 82 -2.62 -3.82 -17.55
N ASN A 83 -2.84 -4.18 -16.29
CA ASN A 83 -3.95 -3.66 -15.50
C ASN A 83 -3.74 -2.20 -15.11
N MET A 84 -2.50 -1.77 -14.83
CA MET A 84 -2.17 -0.34 -14.66
C MET A 84 -2.53 0.46 -15.92
N ASP A 85 -2.17 -0.06 -17.10
CA ASP A 85 -2.52 0.59 -18.36
C ASP A 85 -4.04 0.69 -18.56
N GLN A 86 -4.79 -0.35 -18.16
CA GLN A 86 -6.24 -0.35 -18.22
C GLN A 86 -6.85 0.69 -17.26
N ALA A 87 -6.37 0.77 -16.01
CA ALA A 87 -6.82 1.75 -15.04
C ALA A 87 -6.56 3.18 -15.53
N VAL A 88 -5.37 3.45 -16.06
CA VAL A 88 -5.02 4.77 -16.62
C VAL A 88 -5.91 5.12 -17.81
N ARG A 89 -6.19 4.17 -18.72
CA ARG A 89 -7.13 4.40 -19.83
C ARG A 89 -8.54 4.70 -19.33
N PHE A 90 -9.00 4.03 -18.29
CA PHE A 90 -10.30 4.27 -17.69
C PHE A 90 -10.40 5.69 -17.12
N PHE A 91 -9.46 6.08 -16.24
CA PHE A 91 -9.50 7.39 -15.60
C PHE A 91 -9.32 8.54 -16.60
N ARG A 92 -8.48 8.38 -17.64
CA ARG A 92 -8.38 9.38 -18.72
C ARG A 92 -9.67 9.53 -19.52
N LYS A 93 -10.45 8.45 -19.65
CA LYS A 93 -11.73 8.50 -20.38
C LYS A 93 -12.82 9.16 -19.56
N THR A 94 -12.83 8.96 -18.25
CA THR A 94 -13.83 9.53 -17.34
C THR A 94 -13.48 10.93 -16.87
N ASP A 95 -12.20 11.31 -16.94
CA ASP A 95 -11.63 12.62 -16.62
C ASP A 95 -12.14 13.24 -15.30
N PRO A 96 -12.01 12.53 -14.16
CA PRO A 96 -12.50 13.03 -12.89
C PRO A 96 -11.57 14.08 -12.29
N ASP A 97 -12.13 15.08 -11.62
CA ASP A 97 -11.39 16.09 -10.87
C ASP A 97 -10.72 15.50 -9.62
N LEU A 98 -11.34 14.50 -9.01
CA LEU A 98 -10.81 13.76 -7.85
C LEU A 98 -10.99 12.26 -8.02
N VAL A 99 -9.93 11.51 -7.72
CA VAL A 99 -9.96 10.04 -7.67
C VAL A 99 -9.60 9.55 -6.28
N GLY A 100 -10.52 8.83 -5.64
CA GLY A 100 -10.26 7.99 -4.49
C GLY A 100 -10.03 6.54 -4.93
N VAL A 101 -8.90 5.94 -4.56
CA VAL A 101 -8.59 4.54 -4.89
C VAL A 101 -8.45 3.69 -3.64
N GLN A 102 -8.94 2.45 -3.69
CA GLN A 102 -8.74 1.44 -2.64
C GLN A 102 -7.96 0.23 -3.17
N GLU A 103 -7.45 -0.58 -2.24
CA GLU A 103 -6.55 -1.71 -2.54
C GLU A 103 -5.39 -1.27 -3.44
N ILE A 104 -4.66 -0.26 -2.96
CA ILE A 104 -3.46 0.24 -3.59
C ILE A 104 -2.23 -0.27 -2.87
N ASP A 105 -1.16 -0.50 -3.61
CA ASP A 105 0.11 -0.95 -3.06
C ASP A 105 1.22 0.08 -3.25
N PHE A 106 2.10 0.19 -2.24
CA PHE A 106 3.15 1.20 -2.13
C PHE A 106 4.55 0.64 -2.42
N GLY A 107 4.67 -0.32 -3.35
CA GLY A 107 5.95 -0.88 -3.80
C GLY A 107 6.32 -2.24 -3.17
N GLY A 108 5.32 -2.96 -2.66
CA GLY A 108 5.46 -4.31 -2.13
C GLY A 108 5.82 -5.34 -3.20
N ALA A 109 6.50 -6.41 -2.76
CA ALA A 109 6.94 -7.50 -3.64
C ALA A 109 5.78 -8.20 -4.38
N ARG A 110 4.57 -8.18 -3.81
CA ARG A 110 3.39 -8.83 -4.39
C ARG A 110 2.83 -8.14 -5.66
N VAL A 111 3.29 -6.94 -5.98
CA VAL A 111 2.83 -6.12 -7.12
C VAL A 111 4.00 -5.63 -8.00
N ALA A 112 5.01 -6.49 -8.18
CA ALA A 112 6.19 -6.16 -8.99
C ALA A 112 6.94 -4.89 -8.53
N HIS A 113 6.92 -4.59 -7.22
CA HIS A 113 7.55 -3.40 -6.62
C HIS A 113 7.07 -2.06 -7.20
N VAL A 114 5.89 -2.03 -7.81
CA VAL A 114 5.29 -0.80 -8.33
C VAL A 114 4.64 -0.02 -7.21
N HIS A 115 5.05 1.24 -7.04
CA HIS A 115 4.34 2.19 -6.19
C HIS A 115 3.12 2.73 -6.94
N GLN A 116 1.96 2.09 -6.74
CA GLN A 116 0.79 2.25 -7.60
C GLN A 116 0.18 3.65 -7.53
N LEU A 117 0.17 4.29 -6.35
CA LEU A 117 -0.38 5.64 -6.17
C LEU A 117 0.41 6.67 -6.99
N ASP A 118 1.72 6.76 -6.74
CA ASP A 118 2.63 7.63 -7.47
C ASP A 118 2.60 7.37 -8.99
N THR A 119 2.53 6.11 -9.40
CA THR A 119 2.45 5.73 -10.82
C THR A 119 1.15 6.23 -11.46
N LEU A 120 0.01 6.06 -10.78
CA LEU A 120 -1.28 6.57 -11.26
C LEU A 120 -1.25 8.10 -11.36
N ALA A 121 -0.80 8.78 -10.31
CA ALA A 121 -0.74 10.24 -10.26
C ALA A 121 0.11 10.82 -11.38
N MET A 122 1.34 10.31 -11.58
CA MET A 122 2.20 10.73 -12.68
C MET A 122 1.59 10.47 -14.06
N ARG A 123 0.95 9.31 -14.27
CA ARG A 123 0.40 8.94 -15.57
C ARG A 123 -0.90 9.65 -15.91
N LEU A 124 -1.63 10.12 -14.89
CA LEU A 124 -2.88 10.86 -15.02
C LEU A 124 -2.69 12.38 -14.93
N GLY A 125 -1.52 12.85 -14.48
CA GLY A 125 -1.23 14.27 -14.33
C GLY A 125 -1.83 14.89 -13.07
N PHE A 126 -2.16 14.10 -12.05
CA PHE A 126 -2.60 14.65 -10.77
C PHE A 126 -1.42 15.32 -10.06
N PRO A 127 -1.51 16.62 -9.74
CA PRO A 127 -0.42 17.35 -9.10
C PRO A 127 -0.27 17.02 -7.63
N THR A 128 -1.29 16.41 -7.01
CA THR A 128 -1.31 16.13 -5.58
C THR A 128 -1.89 14.74 -5.36
N VAL A 129 -1.31 14.01 -4.40
CA VAL A 129 -1.85 12.78 -3.85
C VAL A 129 -1.94 12.88 -2.34
N ALA A 130 -2.90 12.17 -1.76
CA ALA A 130 -2.96 11.90 -0.35
C ALA A 130 -3.13 10.38 -0.14
N GLN A 131 -2.50 9.86 0.90
CA GLN A 131 -2.62 8.47 1.31
C GLN A 131 -2.85 8.36 2.81
N ALA A 132 -3.55 7.29 3.21
CA ALA A 132 -3.65 6.84 4.59
C ALA A 132 -3.54 5.30 4.61
N VAL A 133 -2.80 4.73 5.57
CA VAL A 133 -2.49 3.30 5.66
C VAL A 133 -2.67 2.73 7.07
#